data_AF-A0AAE3CKF2-F1
#
_entry.id   AF-A0AAE3CKF2-F1
#
_cell.length_a   1.000
_cell.length_b   1.000
_cell.length_c   1.000
_cell.angle_alpha   90.00
_cell.angle_beta   90.00
_cell.angle_gamma   90.00
#
_symmetry.space_group_name_H-M   'P 1'
#
loop_
_entity.id
_entity.type
_entity.pdbx_description
1 polymer ?
#
loop_
_entity_poly.entity_id
_entity_poly.type
_entity_poly.pdbx_seq_one_letter_code
_entity_poly.pdbx_strand_id
1 'polypeptide(L)'
;MLPEKLRSGIANFLTTPFHFRIRVTSALLPAEITGWGAVDPINKESEATAKTEFFAGISATASSLTIGQQAWYRTSPPGGAYRKGVIPVQIPQSIPWQKIQPYLTDVVELPGESIHGIPTTPFQFTVNGKGLIELNKAGASLPIGSVRAASGTIYLSITAPYYPQQVVLQETVMQSGYQYTLTEIINYENWGEELHLSPPA
;
A
#
# COMPACT_ATOMS: atom_id res chain seq x y z
N MET A 1 -17.05 -10.42 14.32
CA MET A 1 -17.52 -10.32 12.92
C MET A 1 -17.26 -8.90 12.45
N LEU A 2 -16.72 -8.67 11.25
CA LEU A 2 -16.40 -7.31 10.78
C LEU A 2 -17.68 -6.54 10.40
N PRO A 3 -17.76 -5.22 10.66
CA PRO A 3 -18.84 -4.37 10.16
C PRO A 3 -19.00 -4.50 8.64
N GLU A 4 -20.24 -4.41 8.13
CA GLU A 4 -20.52 -4.54 6.69
C GLU A 4 -19.74 -3.52 5.86
N LYS A 5 -19.75 -2.26 6.28
CA LYS A 5 -19.01 -1.18 5.62
C LYS A 5 -17.53 -1.50 5.46
N LEU A 6 -16.90 -2.00 6.52
CA LEU A 6 -15.49 -2.42 6.52
C LEU A 6 -15.27 -3.64 5.60
N ARG A 7 -16.11 -4.66 5.71
CA ARG A 7 -16.02 -5.88 4.89
C ARG A 7 -16.17 -5.55 3.39
N SER A 8 -17.15 -4.73 3.02
CA SER A 8 -17.39 -4.31 1.65
C SER A 8 -16.28 -3.41 1.13
N GLY A 9 -15.75 -2.51 1.96
CA GLY A 9 -14.58 -1.70 1.60
C GLY A 9 -13.33 -2.54 1.32
N ILE A 10 -13.07 -3.54 2.16
CA ILE A 10 -11.98 -4.50 1.90
C ILE A 10 -12.22 -5.30 0.61
N ALA A 11 -13.46 -5.70 0.34
CA ALA A 11 -13.80 -6.43 -0.87
C ALA A 11 -13.55 -5.62 -2.15
N ASN A 12 -13.78 -4.31 -2.13
CA ASN A 12 -13.59 -3.44 -3.30
C ASN A 12 -12.14 -3.43 -3.81
N PHE A 13 -11.13 -3.60 -2.95
CA PHE A 13 -9.72 -3.74 -3.38
C PHE A 13 -9.48 -4.94 -4.31
N LEU A 14 -10.41 -5.90 -4.35
CA LEU A 14 -10.28 -7.15 -5.09
C LEU A 14 -11.12 -7.19 -6.35
N THR A 15 -12.10 -6.29 -6.45
CA THR A 15 -13.13 -6.34 -7.48
C THR A 15 -13.24 -5.06 -8.28
N THR A 16 -12.50 -4.01 -7.89
CA THR A 16 -12.66 -2.69 -8.50
C THR A 16 -11.27 -2.10 -8.77
N PRO A 17 -11.02 -1.59 -9.98
CA PRO A 17 -9.82 -0.81 -10.26
C PRO A 17 -9.72 0.41 -9.35
N PHE A 18 -8.50 0.81 -8.99
CA PHE A 18 -8.26 2.00 -8.19
C PHE A 18 -6.89 2.61 -8.45
N HIS A 19 -6.80 3.91 -8.24
CA HIS A 19 -5.55 4.65 -8.19
C HIS A 19 -5.17 4.91 -6.74
N PHE A 20 -3.88 5.06 -6.49
CA PHE A 20 -3.39 5.35 -5.15
C PHE A 20 -2.20 6.30 -5.15
N ARG A 21 -2.05 7.00 -4.04
CA ARG A 21 -0.84 7.73 -3.66
C ARG A 21 -0.42 7.31 -2.26
N ILE A 22 0.83 6.91 -2.10
CA ILE A 22 1.41 6.52 -0.82
C ILE A 22 2.46 7.53 -0.38
N ARG A 23 2.50 7.79 0.92
CA ARG A 23 3.58 8.52 1.59
C ARG A 23 4.02 7.74 2.81
N VAL A 24 5.31 7.45 2.91
CA VAL A 24 5.93 6.80 4.06
C VAL A 24 6.92 7.76 4.70
N THR A 25 6.77 7.94 6.01
CA THR A 25 7.64 8.81 6.82
C THR A 25 8.17 8.04 8.02
N SER A 26 9.40 8.38 8.44
CA SER A 26 10.03 7.82 9.63
C SER A 26 10.23 8.92 10.67
N ALA A 27 10.00 8.59 11.94
CA ALA A 27 10.30 9.49 13.05
C ALA A 27 11.80 9.66 13.33
N LEU A 28 12.67 8.78 12.79
CA LEU A 28 14.12 8.82 13.02
C LEU A 28 14.96 9.13 11.79
N LEU A 29 14.46 8.79 10.59
CA LEU A 29 15.21 8.98 9.35
C LEU A 29 14.67 10.21 8.62
N PRO A 30 15.53 11.14 8.15
CA PRO A 30 15.12 12.27 7.30
C PRO A 30 14.84 11.80 5.87
N ALA A 31 14.10 10.69 5.73
CA ALA A 31 13.77 10.07 4.46
C ALA A 31 12.26 10.02 4.32
N GLU A 32 11.80 10.47 3.16
CA GLU A 32 10.41 10.35 2.73
C GLU A 32 10.36 9.48 1.49
N ILE A 33 9.44 8.50 1.52
CA ILE A 33 9.10 7.74 0.32
C ILE A 33 7.73 8.21 -0.12
N THR A 34 7.64 8.72 -1.33
CA THR A 34 6.37 8.98 -2.00
C THR A 34 6.18 7.96 -3.09
N GLY A 35 4.95 7.57 -3.35
CA GLY A 35 4.64 6.69 -4.46
C GLY A 35 3.24 6.92 -4.97
N TRP A 36 2.99 6.45 -6.19
CA TRP A 36 1.70 6.52 -6.83
C TRP A 36 1.58 5.41 -7.85
N GLY A 37 0.36 5.08 -8.20
CA GLY A 37 0.10 4.04 -9.18
C GLY A 37 -1.36 3.70 -9.25
N ALA A 38 -1.61 2.56 -9.87
CA ALA A 38 -2.93 2.04 -10.06
C ALA A 38 -2.91 0.51 -10.06
N VAL A 39 -4.05 -0.06 -9.71
CA VAL A 39 -4.29 -1.49 -9.67
C VAL A 39 -5.62 -1.78 -10.34
N ASP A 40 -5.60 -2.67 -11.33
CA ASP A 40 -6.77 -3.25 -11.94
C ASP A 40 -6.80 -4.76 -11.62
N PRO A 41 -7.56 -5.17 -10.59
CA PRO A 41 -7.61 -6.57 -10.19
C PRO A 41 -8.38 -7.45 -11.18
N ILE A 42 -9.23 -6.87 -12.03
CA ILE A 42 -10.05 -7.60 -13.02
C ILE A 42 -9.15 -7.99 -14.20
N ASN A 43 -8.44 -7.02 -14.76
CA ASN A 43 -7.55 -7.21 -15.90
C ASN A 43 -6.17 -7.76 -15.50
N LYS A 44 -5.90 -7.86 -14.18
CA LYS A 44 -4.62 -8.28 -13.61
C LYS A 44 -3.47 -7.37 -14.05
N GLU A 45 -3.75 -6.08 -14.02
CA GLU A 45 -2.83 -5.03 -14.42
C GLU A 45 -2.48 -4.15 -13.23
N SER A 46 -1.25 -3.65 -13.22
CA SER A 46 -0.83 -2.71 -12.19
C SER A 46 0.36 -1.90 -12.68
N GLU A 47 0.38 -0.64 -12.31
CA GLU A 47 1.57 0.19 -12.39
C GLU A 47 1.81 0.88 -11.06
N ALA A 48 3.09 1.07 -10.73
CA ALA A 48 3.46 1.79 -9.53
C ALA A 48 4.80 2.50 -9.76
N THR A 49 4.93 3.69 -9.21
CA THR A 49 6.19 4.42 -9.11
C THR A 49 6.38 4.87 -7.68
N ALA A 50 7.60 4.69 -7.15
CA ALA A 50 8.00 5.20 -5.86
C ALA A 50 9.27 6.04 -6.02
N LYS A 51 9.34 7.15 -5.28
CA LYS A 51 10.48 8.03 -5.16
C LYS A 51 10.89 8.09 -3.70
N THR A 52 12.16 7.82 -3.43
CA THR A 52 12.76 7.99 -2.11
C THR A 52 13.69 9.19 -2.15
N GLU A 53 13.50 10.14 -1.24
CA GLU A 53 14.42 11.25 -1.02
C GLU A 53 15.21 10.99 0.26
N PHE A 54 16.55 10.94 0.16
CA PHE A 54 17.43 10.61 1.29
C PHE A 54 17.95 11.86 2.01
N PHE A 55 18.32 12.89 1.23
CA PHE A 55 18.80 14.20 1.67
C PHE A 55 18.50 15.22 0.56
N ALA A 56 18.51 16.52 0.86
CA ALA A 56 18.20 17.59 -0.10
C ALA A 56 18.99 17.42 -1.43
N GLY A 57 18.29 16.98 -2.48
CA GLY A 57 18.83 16.79 -3.83
C GLY A 57 19.24 15.35 -4.21
N ILE A 58 19.24 14.38 -3.30
CA ILE A 58 19.52 12.97 -3.60
C ILE A 58 18.22 12.16 -3.55
N SER A 59 17.77 11.69 -4.72
CA SER A 59 16.58 10.84 -4.83
C SER A 59 16.83 9.61 -5.69
N ALA A 60 16.21 8.50 -5.32
CA ALA A 60 16.07 7.32 -6.17
C ALA A 60 14.60 7.17 -6.60
N THR A 61 14.37 6.68 -7.82
CA THR A 61 13.03 6.36 -8.30
C THR A 61 13.01 4.91 -8.75
N ALA A 62 11.96 4.18 -8.37
CA ALA A 62 11.66 2.85 -8.86
C ALA A 62 10.27 2.87 -9.51
N SER A 63 10.13 2.26 -10.68
CA SER A 63 8.82 2.04 -11.30
C SER A 63 8.65 0.57 -11.63
N SER A 64 7.42 0.07 -11.52
CA SER A 64 7.02 -1.26 -11.94
C SER A 64 5.76 -1.20 -12.80
N LEU A 65 5.69 -2.12 -13.75
CA LEU A 65 4.53 -2.43 -14.58
C LEU A 65 4.26 -3.92 -14.45
N THR A 66 3.00 -4.31 -14.29
CA THR A 66 2.56 -5.70 -14.22
C THR A 66 1.41 -5.92 -15.18
N ILE A 67 1.52 -6.94 -16.04
CA ILE A 67 0.45 -7.37 -16.95
C ILE A 67 0.35 -8.88 -16.86
N GLY A 68 -0.76 -9.38 -16.30
CA GLY A 68 -0.97 -10.80 -16.08
C GLY A 68 0.10 -11.40 -15.17
N GLN A 69 0.99 -12.23 -15.72
CA GLN A 69 2.09 -12.88 -14.98
C GLN A 69 3.47 -12.27 -15.27
N GLN A 70 3.53 -11.15 -15.99
CA GLN A 70 4.79 -10.51 -16.36
C GLN A 70 4.94 -9.21 -15.59
N ALA A 71 6.17 -8.96 -15.10
CA ALA A 71 6.52 -7.73 -14.43
C ALA A 71 7.76 -7.10 -15.09
N TRP A 72 7.70 -5.79 -15.26
CA TRP A 72 8.81 -4.96 -15.73
C TRP A 72 9.12 -3.95 -14.66
N TYR A 73 10.39 -3.76 -14.34
CA TYR A 73 10.81 -2.79 -13.33
C TYR A 73 11.99 -1.96 -13.83
N ARG A 74 12.09 -0.72 -13.34
CA ARG A 74 13.24 0.16 -13.57
C ARG A 74 13.59 0.89 -12.29
N THR A 75 14.87 1.18 -12.09
CA THR A 75 15.39 1.99 -10.99
C THR A 75 16.32 3.09 -11.55
N SER A 76 16.40 4.22 -10.85
CA SER A 76 16.98 5.52 -11.28
C SER A 76 17.93 6.09 -10.21
N PRO A 77 18.98 6.90 -10.54
CA PRO A 77 18.95 8.11 -11.39
C PRO A 77 18.74 7.85 -12.90
N PRO A 78 18.10 8.78 -13.65
CA PRO A 78 17.06 8.46 -14.64
C PRO A 78 17.63 8.09 -16.00
N GLY A 79 17.17 6.97 -16.59
CA GLY A 79 17.49 6.62 -17.97
C GLY A 79 17.65 5.13 -18.27
N GLY A 80 17.65 4.27 -17.24
CA GLY A 80 17.73 2.82 -17.44
C GLY A 80 16.48 2.23 -18.08
N ALA A 81 16.65 1.37 -19.08
CA ALA A 81 15.57 0.58 -19.68
C ALA A 81 14.88 -0.31 -18.64
N TYR A 82 13.61 -0.63 -18.87
CA TYR A 82 12.89 -1.61 -18.05
C TYR A 82 13.59 -2.97 -18.13
N ARG A 83 13.80 -3.60 -16.98
CA ARG A 83 14.27 -4.98 -16.88
C ARG A 83 13.06 -5.89 -16.74
N LYS A 84 13.02 -6.95 -17.56
CA LYS A 84 11.99 -7.98 -17.46
C LYS A 84 12.33 -8.93 -16.31
N GLY A 85 11.40 -9.12 -15.39
CA GLY A 85 11.48 -10.15 -14.35
C GLY A 85 10.33 -11.14 -14.49
N VAL A 86 10.58 -12.40 -14.15
CA VAL A 86 9.51 -13.36 -13.85
C VAL A 86 9.40 -13.41 -12.33
N ILE A 87 8.61 -12.51 -11.77
CA ILE A 87 8.22 -12.61 -10.36
C ILE A 87 6.90 -13.38 -10.37
N PRO A 88 6.70 -14.42 -9.53
CA PRO A 88 5.39 -15.02 -9.36
C PRO A 88 4.41 -13.93 -8.93
N VAL A 89 3.60 -13.46 -9.87
CA VAL A 89 2.86 -12.21 -9.75
C VAL A 89 1.74 -12.36 -8.74
N GLN A 90 1.90 -11.72 -7.59
CA GLN A 90 0.78 -11.11 -6.90
C GLN A 90 0.80 -9.66 -7.35
N ILE A 91 -0.30 -9.18 -7.93
CA ILE A 91 -0.53 -7.75 -8.14
C ILE A 91 -0.16 -7.07 -6.82
N PRO A 92 0.81 -6.15 -6.78
CA PRO A 92 1.24 -5.54 -5.53
C PRO A 92 0.04 -4.87 -4.88
N GLN A 93 -0.52 -5.52 -3.86
CA GLN A 93 -1.53 -4.90 -3.03
C GLN A 93 -0.78 -4.01 -2.05
N SER A 94 -1.10 -2.72 -2.03
CA SER A 94 -0.54 -1.78 -1.05
C SER A 94 -0.64 -2.32 0.38
N ILE A 95 -1.74 -3.02 0.68
CA ILE A 95 -1.90 -3.88 1.86
C ILE A 95 -2.55 -5.19 1.40
N PRO A 96 -2.04 -6.38 1.76
CA PRO A 96 -2.60 -7.68 1.38
C PRO A 96 -3.89 -8.01 2.16
N TRP A 97 -4.95 -7.24 1.93
CA TRP A 97 -6.17 -7.25 2.74
C TRP A 97 -6.77 -8.63 2.95
N GLN A 98 -6.84 -9.48 1.91
CA GLN A 98 -7.35 -10.85 2.05
C GLN A 98 -6.58 -11.69 3.07
N LYS A 99 -5.25 -11.52 3.12
CA LYS A 99 -4.38 -12.29 4.01
C LYS A 99 -4.45 -11.78 5.44
N ILE A 100 -4.65 -10.48 5.63
CA ILE A 100 -4.64 -9.86 6.97
C ILE A 100 -6.02 -9.77 7.61
N GLN A 101 -7.10 -9.79 6.81
CA GLN A 101 -8.49 -9.67 7.28
C GLN A 101 -8.83 -10.68 8.41
N PRO A 102 -8.41 -11.96 8.37
CA PRO A 102 -8.68 -12.90 9.46
C PRO A 102 -7.96 -12.58 10.78
N TYR A 103 -6.99 -11.66 10.75
CA TYR A 103 -6.11 -11.33 11.86
C TYR A 103 -6.35 -9.93 12.44
N LEU A 104 -7.39 -9.24 11.97
CA LEU A 104 -7.83 -7.96 12.51
C LEU A 104 -8.49 -8.17 13.88
N THR A 105 -8.02 -7.46 14.89
CA THR A 105 -8.58 -7.43 16.24
C THR A 105 -8.93 -6.01 16.63
N ASP A 106 -9.70 -5.85 17.72
CA ASP A 106 -10.02 -4.55 18.32
C ASP A 106 -10.60 -3.55 17.32
N VAL A 107 -11.52 -4.03 16.47
CA VAL A 107 -12.14 -3.23 15.42
C VAL A 107 -13.10 -2.23 16.04
N VAL A 108 -12.81 -0.94 15.84
CA VAL A 108 -13.60 0.18 16.37
C VAL A 108 -13.98 1.10 15.22
N GLU A 109 -15.28 1.38 15.09
CA GLU A 109 -15.77 2.48 14.25
C GLU A 109 -15.59 3.80 14.98
N LEU A 110 -14.95 4.76 14.33
CA LEU A 110 -14.67 6.09 14.87
C LEU A 110 -15.68 7.12 14.36
N PRO A 111 -15.80 8.29 15.03
CA PRO A 111 -16.60 9.39 14.53
C PRO A 111 -16.21 9.75 13.08
N GLY A 112 -17.22 10.06 12.26
CA GLY A 112 -17.02 10.42 10.87
C GLY A 112 -16.11 11.63 10.71
N GLU A 113 -15.29 11.61 9.67
CA GLU A 113 -14.38 12.68 9.31
C GLU A 113 -14.47 13.00 7.81
N SER A 114 -13.82 14.06 7.36
CA SER A 114 -13.68 14.36 5.93
C SER A 114 -12.22 14.28 5.51
N ILE A 115 -11.95 13.47 4.49
CA ILE A 115 -10.63 13.36 3.87
C ILE A 115 -10.72 14.00 2.49
N HIS A 116 -9.93 15.05 2.27
CA HIS A 116 -9.93 15.84 1.02
C HIS A 116 -11.33 16.32 0.60
N GLY A 117 -12.18 16.69 1.56
CA GLY A 117 -13.55 17.15 1.31
C GLY A 117 -14.58 16.02 1.11
N ILE A 118 -14.16 14.75 1.15
CA ILE A 118 -15.03 13.58 1.01
C ILE A 118 -15.42 13.07 2.41
N PRO A 119 -16.72 12.97 2.75
CA PRO A 119 -17.16 12.38 4.01
C PRO A 119 -16.80 10.89 4.08
N THR A 120 -16.25 10.47 5.22
CA THR A 120 -15.78 9.11 5.47
C THR A 120 -16.14 8.61 6.86
N THR A 121 -16.26 7.29 7.00
CA THR A 121 -16.31 6.60 8.30
C THR A 121 -14.97 5.91 8.53
N PRO A 122 -14.18 6.32 9.53
CA PRO A 122 -12.92 5.67 9.88
C PRO A 122 -13.15 4.42 10.71
N PHE A 123 -12.35 3.39 10.45
CA PHE A 123 -12.25 2.20 11.28
C PHE A 123 -10.82 2.05 11.78
N GLN A 124 -10.65 1.93 13.09
CA GLN A 124 -9.39 1.55 13.71
C GLN A 124 -9.40 0.04 13.96
N PHE A 125 -8.27 -0.62 13.71
CA PHE A 125 -8.06 -2.00 14.11
C PHE A 125 -6.57 -2.31 14.32
N THR A 126 -6.32 -3.34 15.11
CA THR A 126 -4.98 -3.88 15.36
C THR A 126 -4.77 -5.12 14.50
N VAL A 127 -3.57 -5.27 13.95
CA VAL A 127 -3.18 -6.53 13.29
C VAL A 127 -2.43 -7.40 14.30
N ASN A 128 -2.95 -8.59 14.59
CA ASN A 128 -2.27 -9.50 15.53
C ASN A 128 -0.96 -10.05 14.94
N GLY A 129 -0.17 -10.77 15.76
CA GLY A 129 1.14 -11.30 15.36
C GLY A 129 1.14 -12.15 14.08
N LYS A 130 0.07 -12.90 13.79
CA LYS A 130 -0.03 -13.70 12.55
C LYS A 130 -0.26 -12.81 11.34
N GLY A 131 -1.10 -11.78 11.46
CA GLY A 131 -1.30 -10.80 10.40
C GLY A 131 -0.05 -9.97 10.13
N LEU A 132 0.71 -9.61 11.17
CA LEU A 132 2.00 -8.94 11.03
C LEU A 132 3.03 -9.81 10.28
N ILE A 133 3.01 -11.12 10.48
CA ILE A 133 3.85 -12.05 9.68
C ILE A 133 3.46 -11.98 8.20
N GLU A 134 2.17 -11.93 7.87
CA GLU A 134 1.72 -11.82 6.47
C GLU A 134 2.04 -10.45 5.84
N LEU A 135 1.91 -9.35 6.60
CA LEU A 135 2.37 -8.02 6.19
C LEU A 135 3.87 -8.01 5.92
N ASN A 136 4.67 -8.52 6.86
CA ASN A 136 6.12 -8.60 6.73
C ASN A 136 6.54 -9.50 5.56
N LYS A 137 5.84 -10.60 5.27
CA LYS A 137 6.11 -11.43 4.08
C LYS A 137 5.83 -10.68 2.78
N ALA A 138 4.75 -9.91 2.73
CA ALA A 138 4.42 -9.08 1.57
C ALA A 138 5.51 -8.01 1.36
N GLY A 139 5.91 -7.32 2.43
CA GLY A 139 7.01 -6.35 2.39
C GLY A 139 8.36 -6.97 2.00
N ALA A 140 8.75 -8.11 2.59
CA ALA A 140 10.01 -8.79 2.32
C ALA A 140 10.10 -9.44 0.92
N SER A 141 8.95 -9.66 0.26
CA SER A 141 8.93 -10.07 -1.15
C SER A 141 9.30 -8.92 -2.10
N LEU A 142 9.28 -7.67 -1.61
CA LEU A 142 9.83 -6.51 -2.29
C LEU A 142 11.32 -6.42 -1.95
N PRO A 143 12.22 -6.16 -2.92
CA PRO A 143 13.67 -6.15 -2.73
C PRO A 143 14.18 -4.89 -1.97
N ILE A 144 13.42 -4.42 -0.96
CA ILE A 144 13.66 -3.19 -0.22
C ILE A 144 13.81 -3.53 1.28
N GLY A 145 14.92 -4.17 1.65
CA GLY A 145 15.36 -4.28 3.05
C GLY A 145 14.46 -5.10 3.99
N SER A 146 15.08 -5.77 4.97
CA SER A 146 14.35 -6.57 5.96
C SER A 146 13.78 -5.67 7.08
N VAL A 147 12.76 -4.87 6.76
CA VAL A 147 11.96 -4.17 7.78
C VAL A 147 11.06 -5.20 8.45
N ARG A 148 11.13 -5.30 9.79
CA ARG A 148 10.26 -6.16 10.60
C ARG A 148 9.35 -5.27 11.44
N ALA A 149 8.08 -5.17 11.07
CA ALA A 149 7.07 -4.49 11.88
C ALA A 149 6.77 -5.30 13.15
N ALA A 150 6.71 -4.62 14.30
CA ALA A 150 6.44 -5.18 15.63
C ALA A 150 4.98 -5.03 16.08
N SER A 151 4.28 -4.02 15.56
CA SER A 151 2.85 -3.77 15.79
C SER A 151 2.33 -2.80 14.73
N GLY A 152 1.12 -3.01 14.22
CA GLY A 152 0.48 -2.15 13.23
C GLY A 152 -0.91 -1.75 13.71
N THR A 153 -1.09 -0.49 14.08
CA THR A 153 -2.43 0.10 14.16
C THR A 153 -2.77 0.59 12.77
N ILE A 154 -3.91 0.15 12.26
CA ILE A 154 -4.40 0.55 10.95
C ILE A 154 -5.68 1.35 11.14
N TYR A 155 -5.73 2.49 10.47
CA TYR A 155 -6.93 3.28 10.27
C TYR A 155 -7.32 3.12 8.80
N LEU A 156 -8.56 2.71 8.53
CA LEU A 156 -9.11 2.64 7.19
C LEU A 156 -10.38 3.48 7.14
N SER A 157 -10.34 4.57 6.38
CA SER A 157 -11.46 5.48 6.18
C SER A 157 -12.22 5.11 4.91
N ILE A 158 -13.53 4.89 5.04
CA ILE A 158 -14.40 4.39 3.97
C ILE A 158 -15.49 5.41 3.66
N THR A 159 -15.59 5.81 2.40
CA THR A 159 -16.67 6.67 1.89
C THR A 159 -17.83 5.85 1.32
N ALA A 160 -18.96 6.51 1.06
CA ALA A 160 -20.10 5.91 0.39
C ALA A 160 -19.81 5.72 -1.12
N PRO A 161 -20.33 4.67 -1.78
CA PRO A 161 -21.12 3.58 -1.23
C PRO A 161 -20.35 2.63 -0.31
N TYR A 162 -19.10 2.25 -0.58
CA TYR A 162 -18.20 1.54 0.36
C TYR A 162 -16.74 1.60 -0.12
N TYR A 163 -16.28 2.74 -0.64
CA TYR A 163 -14.93 2.84 -1.19
C TYR A 163 -13.90 3.27 -0.14
N PRO A 164 -12.80 2.53 0.02
CA PRO A 164 -11.65 3.00 0.78
C PRO A 164 -11.17 4.36 0.25
N GLN A 165 -10.97 5.32 1.14
CA GLN A 165 -10.50 6.67 0.81
C GLN A 165 -9.06 6.87 1.27
N GLN A 166 -8.74 6.39 2.47
CA GLN A 166 -7.40 6.47 3.03
C GLN A 166 -7.14 5.29 3.96
N VAL A 167 -5.89 4.84 3.95
CA VAL A 167 -5.34 4.00 5.01
C VAL A 167 -4.17 4.72 5.67
N VAL A 168 -4.16 4.70 6.99
CA VAL A 168 -2.99 5.09 7.79
C VAL A 168 -2.51 3.85 8.54
N LEU A 169 -1.29 3.43 8.26
CA LEU A 169 -0.62 2.34 8.96
C LEU A 169 0.51 2.94 9.81
N GLN A 170 0.43 2.71 11.12
CA GLN A 170 1.48 3.08 12.06
C GLN A 170 2.20 1.82 12.52
N GLU A 171 3.44 1.67 12.08
CA GLU A 171 4.26 0.52 12.40
C GLU A 171 5.33 0.90 13.40
N THR A 172 5.45 0.11 14.47
CA THR A 172 6.66 0.13 15.28
C THR A 172 7.69 -0.76 14.60
N VAL A 173 8.82 -0.19 14.19
CA VAL A 173 9.91 -0.89 13.52
C VAL A 173 11.14 -0.88 14.41
N MET A 174 11.91 -1.97 14.34
CA MET A 174 13.23 -2.06 14.96
C MET A 174 14.29 -2.31 13.89
N GLN A 175 15.24 -1.39 13.77
CA GLN A 175 16.39 -1.51 12.86
C GLN A 175 17.68 -1.20 13.61
N SER A 176 18.67 -2.09 13.53
CA SER A 176 20.00 -1.89 14.13
C SER A 176 19.98 -1.54 15.63
N GLY A 177 19.01 -2.08 16.37
CA GLY A 177 18.84 -1.84 17.82
C GLY A 177 18.05 -0.57 18.17
N TYR A 178 17.60 0.21 17.19
CA TYR A 178 16.75 1.39 17.42
C TYR A 178 15.29 1.07 17.07
N GLN A 179 14.39 1.42 17.99
CA GLN A 179 12.95 1.35 17.78
C GLN A 179 12.43 2.71 17.32
N TYR A 180 11.62 2.72 16.28
CA TYR A 180 10.96 3.92 15.77
C TYR A 180 9.64 3.63 15.10
N THR A 181 8.84 4.67 14.93
CA THR A 181 7.57 4.58 14.23
C THR A 181 7.76 4.93 12.76
N LEU A 182 7.29 4.04 11.88
CA LEU A 182 6.97 4.36 10.50
C LEU A 182 5.49 4.70 10.40
N THR A 183 5.18 5.77 9.66
CA THR A 183 3.80 6.10 9.30
C THR A 183 3.67 6.03 7.80
N GLU A 184 2.82 5.12 7.34
CA GLU A 184 2.41 5.01 5.94
C GLU A 184 1.00 5.56 5.78
N ILE A 185 0.82 6.45 4.82
CA ILE A 185 -0.48 7.01 4.45
C ILE A 185 -0.71 6.68 2.99
N ILE A 186 -1.76 5.91 2.72
CA ILE A 186 -2.18 5.57 1.36
C ILE A 186 -3.53 6.24 1.11
N ASN A 187 -3.61 7.13 0.13
CA ASN A 187 -4.86 7.67 -0.36
C ASN A 187 -5.29 6.90 -1.60
N TYR A 188 -6.56 6.54 -1.67
CA TYR A 188 -7.14 5.86 -2.82
C TYR A 188 -8.07 6.82 -3.55
N GLU A 189 -8.00 6.80 -4.87
CA GLU A 189 -8.74 7.70 -5.76
C GLU A 189 -9.15 6.96 -7.04
N ASN A 190 -10.01 7.60 -7.83
CA ASN A 190 -10.44 7.12 -9.15
C ASN A 190 -10.87 5.63 -9.18
N TRP A 191 -11.71 5.25 -8.22
CA TRP A 191 -12.28 3.90 -8.17
C TRP A 191 -13.11 3.61 -9.43
N GLY A 192 -12.88 2.46 -10.04
CA GLY A 192 -13.56 2.01 -11.26
C GLY A 192 -12.92 2.48 -12.57
N GLU A 193 -11.87 3.31 -12.52
CA GLU A 193 -11.09 3.66 -13.71
C GLU A 193 -10.13 2.51 -14.07
N GLU A 194 -10.41 1.82 -15.17
CA GLU A 194 -9.65 0.65 -15.65
C GLU A 194 -8.24 1.02 -16.11
N LEU A 195 -7.36 0.02 -16.11
CA LEU A 195 -6.03 0.14 -16.71
C LEU A 195 -5.99 -0.56 -18.07
N HIS A 196 -5.22 0.05 -18.98
CA HIS A 196 -4.95 -0.50 -20.31
C HIS A 196 -3.45 -0.41 -20.59
N LEU A 197 -2.70 -1.28 -19.91
CA LEU A 197 -1.25 -1.29 -19.97
C LEU A 197 -0.76 -2.08 -21.19
N SER A 198 0.39 -1.68 -21.71
CA SER A 198 1.12 -2.42 -22.76
C SER A 198 2.55 -2.69 -22.29
N PRO A 199 3.16 -3.83 -22.67
CA PRO A 199 4.56 -4.08 -22.37
C PRO A 199 5.44 -2.91 -22.83
N PRO A 200 6.40 -2.46 -22.01
CA PRO A 200 7.33 -1.41 -22.41
C PRO A 200 8.22 -1.90 -23.55
N ALA A 201 8.57 -0.99 -24.46
CA ALA A 201 9.46 -1.24 -25.59
C ALA A 201 10.90 -1.59 -25.16
#